data_AF-A0A2J8XJJ8-F1
#
_entry.id   AF-A0A2J8XJJ8-F1
#
_cell.length_a   1.000
_cell.length_b   1.000
_cell.length_c   1.000
_cell.angle_alpha   90.00
_cell.angle_beta   90.00
_cell.angle_gamma   90.00
#
_symmetry.space_group_name_H-M   'P 1'
#
loop_
_entity.id
_entity.type
_entity.pdbx_description
1 polymer ?
#
loop_
_entity_poly.entity_id
_entity_poly.type
_entity_poly.pdbx_seq_one_letter_code
_entity_poly.pdbx_strand_id
1 'polypeptide(L)'
;MRRAVSLVTDSTSTFLSQTTYALIEAITEYTKAVYTLTSLYRQYTSLLGKMNSQEEDEVWQVIIGARAEMTSKHQEYLKLETTWMTAVGLSEMAAEAAYQTGADQASITARNHIQLVKLQVEEVH
;
A
#
# COMPACT_ATOMS: atom_id res chain seq x y z
N MET A 1 -25.11 -3.48 24.44
CA MET A 1 -24.63 -3.88 23.10
C MET A 1 -24.24 -2.67 22.24
N ARG A 2 -25.14 -1.69 22.01
CA ARG A 2 -24.87 -0.48 21.19
C ARG A 2 -23.57 0.29 21.51
N ARG A 3 -23.21 0.44 22.80
CA ARG A 3 -21.96 1.12 23.22
C ARG A 3 -20.69 0.35 22.83
N ALA A 4 -20.71 -0.98 22.88
CA ALA A 4 -19.59 -1.81 22.45
C ALA A 4 -19.42 -1.76 20.93
N VAL A 5 -20.54 -1.80 20.18
CA VAL A 5 -20.56 -1.65 18.72
C VAL A 5 -20.01 -0.30 18.27
N SER A 6 -20.37 0.80 18.95
CA SER A 6 -19.81 2.13 18.67
C SER A 6 -18.28 2.12 18.82
N LEU A 7 -17.76 1.61 19.94
CA LEU A 7 -16.32 1.53 20.18
C LEU A 7 -15.60 0.68 19.14
N VAL A 8 -16.18 -0.48 18.76
CA VAL A 8 -15.61 -1.33 17.71
C VAL A 8 -15.59 -0.57 16.38
N THR A 9 -16.70 0.04 15.98
CA THR A 9 -16.79 0.78 14.72
C THR A 9 -15.80 1.94 14.65
N ASP A 10 -15.66 2.70 15.74
CA ASP A 10 -14.71 3.83 15.82
C ASP A 10 -13.25 3.34 15.75
N SER A 11 -12.93 2.26 16.46
CA SER A 11 -11.58 1.67 16.48
C SER A 11 -11.20 1.06 15.14
N THR A 12 -12.10 0.31 14.49
CA THR A 12 -11.86 -0.28 13.17
C THR A 12 -11.75 0.78 12.10
N SER A 13 -12.55 1.85 12.19
CA SER A 13 -12.45 2.99 11.27
C SER A 13 -11.07 3.67 11.37
N THR A 14 -10.60 3.94 12.59
CA THR A 14 -9.27 4.54 12.81
C THR A 14 -8.16 3.63 12.27
N PHE A 15 -8.21 2.33 12.59
CA PHE A 15 -7.23 1.36 12.12
C PHE A 15 -7.24 1.22 10.60
N LEU A 16 -8.42 1.25 9.97
CA LEU A 16 -8.57 1.21 8.53
C LEU A 16 -7.95 2.45 7.87
N SER A 17 -8.19 3.65 8.38
CA SER A 17 -7.58 4.87 7.83
C SER A 17 -6.05 4.84 7.95
N GLN A 18 -5.51 4.41 9.10
CA GLN A 18 -4.07 4.33 9.32
C GLN A 18 -3.39 3.32 8.38
N THR A 19 -3.97 2.13 8.26
CA THR A 19 -3.44 1.08 7.38
C THR A 19 -3.59 1.44 5.90
N THR A 20 -4.66 2.15 5.53
CA THR A 20 -4.85 2.68 4.17
C THR A 20 -3.75 3.68 3.82
N TYR A 21 -3.49 4.65 4.69
CA TYR A 21 -2.43 5.64 4.47
C TYR A 21 -1.05 4.98 4.34
N ALA A 22 -0.73 4.07 5.28
CA ALA A 22 0.55 3.35 5.26
C ALA A 22 0.72 2.52 3.98
N LEU A 23 -0.35 1.87 3.51
CA LEU A 23 -0.33 1.10 2.27
C LEU A 23 -0.09 1.99 1.04
N ILE A 24 -0.83 3.10 0.92
CA ILE A 24 -0.67 4.05 -0.21
C ILE A 24 0.75 4.62 -0.25
N GLU A 25 1.32 4.97 0.92
CA GLU A 25 2.70 5.44 1.02
C GLU A 25 3.68 4.35 0.55
N ALA A 26 3.50 3.10 0.99
CA ALA A 26 4.37 1.99 0.59
C ALA A 26 4.30 1.68 -0.91
N ILE A 27 3.10 1.71 -1.51
CA ILE A 27 2.90 1.56 -2.96
C ILE A 27 3.60 2.69 -3.71
N THR A 28 3.47 3.92 -3.22
CA THR A 28 4.12 5.10 -3.81
C THR A 28 5.64 4.97 -3.80
N GLU A 29 6.22 4.53 -2.67
CA GLU A 29 7.66 4.31 -2.54
C GLU A 29 8.17 3.16 -3.41
N TYR A 30 7.41 2.07 -3.51
CA TYR A 30 7.71 0.98 -4.44
C TYR A 30 7.70 1.47 -5.89
N THR A 31 6.67 2.21 -6.29
CA THR A 31 6.54 2.80 -7.64
C THR A 31 7.72 3.72 -7.97
N LYS A 32 8.17 4.56 -7.03
CA LYS A 32 9.39 5.38 -7.20
C LYS A 32 10.62 4.51 -7.45
N ALA A 33 10.80 3.43 -6.68
CA ALA A 33 11.92 2.51 -6.87
C ALA A 33 11.90 1.83 -8.25
N VAL A 34 10.71 1.45 -8.75
CA VAL A 34 10.52 0.91 -10.10
C VAL A 34 10.91 1.95 -11.17
N TYR A 35 10.49 3.21 -11.03
CA TYR A 35 10.86 4.29 -11.96
C TYR A 35 12.36 4.57 -11.97
N THR A 36 13.00 4.58 -10.79
CA THR A 36 14.46 4.71 -10.66
C THR A 36 15.17 3.58 -11.41
N LEU A 37 14.81 2.33 -11.14
CA LEU A 37 15.42 1.18 -11.80
C LEU A 37 15.19 1.20 -13.33
N THR A 38 13.98 1.57 -13.77
CA THR A 38 13.65 1.73 -15.20
C THR A 38 14.53 2.79 -15.86
N SER A 39 14.76 3.91 -15.19
CA SER A 39 15.60 5.00 -15.69
C SER A 39 17.07 4.60 -15.78
N LEU A 40 17.58 3.86 -14.79
CA LEU A 40 18.93 3.29 -14.82
C LEU A 40 19.12 2.32 -15.99
N TYR A 41 18.16 1.42 -16.25
CA TYR A 41 18.24 0.52 -17.41
C TYR A 41 18.20 1.28 -18.75
N ARG A 42 17.37 2.33 -18.86
CA ARG A 42 17.34 3.19 -20.06
C ARG A 42 18.69 3.89 -20.27
N GLN A 43 19.27 4.43 -19.20
CA GLN A 43 20.58 5.07 -19.25
C GLN A 43 21.68 4.08 -19.65
N TYR A 44 21.75 2.93 -18.99
CA TYR A 44 22.68 1.85 -19.34
C TYR A 44 22.56 1.46 -20.82
N THR A 45 21.33 1.26 -21.32
CA THR A 45 21.07 0.96 -22.73
C THR A 45 21.61 2.04 -23.67
N SER A 46 21.46 3.32 -23.30
CA SER A 46 21.96 4.45 -24.10
C SER A 46 23.49 4.58 -24.14
N LEU A 47 24.17 3.96 -23.17
CA LEU A 47 25.62 3.95 -22.98
C LEU A 47 26.28 2.68 -23.51
N LEU A 48 25.52 1.72 -24.03
CA LEU A 48 26.07 0.49 -24.63
C LEU A 48 27.10 0.81 -25.71
N GLY A 49 28.28 0.21 -25.59
CA GLY A 49 29.41 0.43 -26.49
C GLY A 49 30.10 1.80 -26.33
N LYS A 50 29.66 2.63 -25.37
CA LYS A 50 30.27 3.94 -25.06
C LYS A 50 31.00 3.96 -23.72
N MET A 51 30.89 2.89 -22.94
CA MET A 51 31.57 2.70 -21.65
C MET A 51 32.75 1.73 -21.81
N ASN A 52 33.81 1.95 -21.04
CA ASN A 52 34.80 0.93 -20.79
C ASN A 52 34.29 -0.08 -19.73
N SER A 53 35.01 -1.19 -19.55
CA SER A 53 34.58 -2.25 -18.63
C SER A 53 34.40 -1.79 -17.18
N GLN A 54 35.25 -0.88 -16.69
CA GLN A 54 35.11 -0.36 -15.33
C GLN A 54 33.87 0.53 -15.18
N GLU A 55 33.62 1.42 -16.14
CA GLU A 55 32.41 2.25 -16.14
C GLU A 55 31.14 1.41 -16.22
N GLU A 56 31.17 0.33 -17.03
CA GLU A 56 30.06 -0.61 -17.14
C GLU A 56 29.78 -1.33 -15.82
N ASP A 57 30.83 -1.82 -15.15
CA ASP A 57 30.74 -2.47 -13.84
C ASP A 57 30.17 -1.51 -12.78
N GLU A 58 30.61 -0.24 -12.76
CA GLU A 58 30.11 0.78 -11.83
C GLU A 58 28.62 1.03 -12.02
N VAL A 59 28.15 1.21 -13.26
CA VAL A 59 26.72 1.37 -13.56
C VAL A 59 25.94 0.11 -13.17
N TRP A 60 26.50 -1.07 -13.42
CA TRP A 60 25.86 -2.33 -13.07
C TRP A 60 25.70 -2.51 -11.56
N GLN A 61 26.69 -2.12 -10.75
CA GLN A 61 26.57 -2.14 -9.28
C GLN A 61 25.45 -1.23 -8.78
N VAL A 62 25.27 -0.06 -9.37
CA VAL A 62 24.15 0.84 -9.05
C VAL A 62 22.81 0.19 -9.38
N ILE A 63 22.69 -0.48 -10.53
CA ILE A 63 21.48 -1.22 -10.93
C ILE A 63 21.16 -2.36 -9.94
N ILE A 64 22.18 -3.11 -9.50
CA ILE A 64 22.01 -4.17 -8.49
C ILE A 64 21.48 -3.58 -7.18
N GLY A 65 22.06 -2.47 -6.71
CA GLY A 65 21.60 -1.77 -5.51
C GLY A 65 20.16 -1.30 -5.62
N ALA A 66 19.80 -0.63 -6.72
CA ALA A 66 18.44 -0.18 -6.99
C ALA A 66 17.43 -1.35 -7.08
N ARG A 67 17.85 -2.50 -7.63
CA ARG A 67 17.01 -3.71 -7.66
C ARG A 67 16.78 -4.30 -6.26
N ALA A 68 17.80 -4.31 -5.42
CA ALA A 68 17.66 -4.74 -4.03
C ALA A 68 16.71 -3.82 -3.25
N GLU A 69 16.84 -2.50 -3.44
CA GLU A 69 15.93 -1.51 -2.84
C GLU A 69 14.48 -1.70 -3.31
N MET A 70 14.25 -1.79 -4.62
CA MET A 70 12.92 -2.05 -5.18
C MET A 70 12.30 -3.34 -4.61
N THR A 71 13.10 -4.39 -4.44
CA THR A 71 12.64 -5.67 -3.86
C THR A 71 12.25 -5.50 -2.39
N SER A 72 13.04 -4.77 -1.61
CA SER A 72 12.73 -4.46 -0.20
C SER A 72 11.43 -3.65 -0.06
N LYS A 73 11.25 -2.62 -0.91
CA LYS A 73 10.02 -1.82 -0.94
C LYS A 73 8.79 -2.66 -1.32
N HIS A 74 8.94 -3.57 -2.28
CA HIS A 74 7.87 -4.50 -2.66
C HIS A 74 7.46 -5.40 -1.50
N GLN A 75 8.41 -5.94 -0.74
CA GLN A 75 8.13 -6.78 0.43
C GLN A 75 7.39 -6.00 1.54
N GLU A 76 7.80 -4.75 1.82
CA GLU A 76 7.11 -3.92 2.81
C GLU A 76 5.69 -3.55 2.35
N TYR A 77 5.51 -3.22 1.06
CA TYR A 77 4.19 -3.03 0.47
C TYR A 77 3.28 -4.25 0.68
N LEU A 78 3.71 -5.46 0.30
CA LEU A 78 2.89 -6.68 0.46
C LEU A 78 2.52 -6.99 1.92
N LYS A 79 3.44 -6.70 2.86
CA LYS A 79 3.18 -6.83 4.29
C LYS A 79 2.10 -5.85 4.76
N LEU A 80 2.17 -4.60 4.32
CA LEU A 80 1.17 -3.58 4.64
C LEU A 80 -0.17 -3.87 3.97
N GLU A 81 -0.17 -4.43 2.76
CA GLU A 81 -1.38 -4.87 2.06
C GLU A 81 -2.12 -5.95 2.84
N THR A 82 -1.39 -6.94 3.37
CA THR A 82 -1.97 -7.97 4.24
C THR A 82 -2.59 -7.36 5.51
N THR A 83 -1.93 -6.36 6.09
CA THR A 83 -2.43 -5.65 7.28
C THR A 83 -3.70 -4.85 6.95
N TRP A 84 -3.71 -4.17 5.81
CA TRP A 84 -4.86 -3.40 5.33
C TRP A 84 -6.05 -4.30 4.99
N MET A 85 -5.84 -5.43 4.31
CA MET A 85 -6.91 -6.42 4.06
C MET A 85 -7.55 -6.92 5.35
N THR A 86 -6.75 -7.10 6.40
CA THR A 86 -7.25 -7.45 7.73
C THR A 86 -8.09 -6.31 8.34
N ALA A 87 -7.65 -5.06 8.23
CA ALA A 87 -8.40 -3.89 8.69
C ALA A 87 -9.74 -3.72 7.97
N VAL A 88 -9.77 -4.01 6.65
CA VAL A 88 -11.00 -4.05 5.85
C VAL A 88 -11.95 -5.10 6.40
N GLY A 89 -11.50 -6.34 6.60
CA GLY A 89 -12.34 -7.42 7.13
C GLY A 89 -12.89 -7.13 8.54
N LEU A 90 -12.08 -6.55 9.43
CA LEU A 90 -12.53 -6.09 10.75
C LEU A 90 -13.61 -5.02 10.65
N SER A 91 -13.45 -4.07 9.71
CA SER A 91 -14.42 -2.99 9.49
C SER A 91 -15.74 -3.50 8.89
N GLU A 92 -15.68 -4.49 7.99
CA GLU A 92 -16.85 -5.15 7.43
C GLU A 92 -17.66 -5.87 8.53
N MET A 93 -16.97 -6.60 9.43
CA MET A 93 -17.60 -7.22 10.60
C MET A 93 -18.21 -6.19 11.56
N ALA A 94 -17.52 -5.07 11.80
CA ALA A 94 -18.03 -3.98 12.63
C ALA A 94 -19.31 -3.35 12.05
N ALA A 95 -19.31 -3.11 10.73
CA ALA A 95 -20.46 -2.57 10.02
C ALA A 95 -21.67 -3.53 10.09
N GLU A 96 -21.43 -4.83 10.00
CA GLU A 96 -22.48 -5.86 10.12
C GLU A 96 -23.03 -5.94 11.55
N ALA A 97 -22.17 -5.92 12.57
CA ALA A 97 -22.60 -5.86 13.96
C ALA A 97 -23.40 -4.59 14.28
N ALA A 98 -23.04 -3.46 13.66
CA ALA A 98 -23.80 -2.21 13.76
C ALA A 98 -25.20 -2.34 13.17
N TYR A 99 -25.31 -2.96 11.99
CA TYR A 99 -26.61 -3.23 11.37
C TYR A 99 -27.49 -4.13 12.25
N GLN A 100 -26.95 -5.26 12.71
CA GLN A 100 -27.68 -6.24 13.54
C GLN A 100 -28.17 -5.69 14.89
N THR A 101 -27.56 -4.62 15.38
CA THR A 101 -27.93 -3.96 16.65
C THR A 101 -28.78 -2.70 16.48
N GLY A 102 -29.25 -2.44 15.25
CA GLY A 102 -30.09 -1.30 14.90
C GLY A 102 -29.34 0.05 14.92
N ALA A 103 -28.02 0.03 14.68
CA ALA A 103 -27.19 1.21 14.52
C ALA A 103 -26.94 1.48 13.02
N ASP A 104 -28.01 1.64 12.23
CA ASP A 104 -27.97 1.71 10.77
C ASP A 104 -27.03 2.81 10.25
N GLN A 105 -27.05 3.99 10.89
CA GLN A 105 -26.17 5.10 10.49
C GLN A 105 -24.68 4.76 10.66
N ALA A 106 -24.31 4.05 11.73
CA ALA A 106 -22.94 3.60 11.94
C ALA A 106 -22.54 2.54 10.89
N SER A 107 -23.47 1.62 10.56
CA SER A 107 -23.25 0.61 9.52
C SER A 107 -23.03 1.24 8.14
N ILE A 108 -23.90 2.17 7.73
CA ILE A 108 -23.79 2.89 6.44
C ILE A 108 -22.47 3.67 6.39
N THR A 109 -22.13 4.39 7.47
CA THR A 109 -20.88 5.15 7.55
C THR A 109 -19.65 4.25 7.39
N ALA A 110 -19.62 3.12 8.10
CA ALA A 110 -18.52 2.16 7.99
C ALA A 110 -18.42 1.56 6.57
N ARG A 111 -19.55 1.18 5.96
CA ARG A 111 -19.58 0.65 4.58
C ARG A 111 -19.10 1.66 3.54
N ASN A 112 -19.52 2.92 3.66
CA ASN A 112 -19.06 3.99 2.78
C ASN A 112 -17.55 4.23 2.94
N HIS A 113 -17.04 4.22 4.17
CA HIS A 113 -15.61 4.36 4.44
C HIS A 113 -14.81 3.20 3.81
N ILE A 114 -15.27 1.96 3.97
CA ILE A 114 -14.65 0.78 3.34
C ILE A 114 -14.60 0.91 1.81
N GLN A 115 -15.70 1.35 1.18
CA GLN A 115 -15.73 1.54 -0.28
C GLN A 115 -14.74 2.63 -0.73
N LEU A 116 -14.71 3.76 -0.03
CA LEU A 116 -13.81 4.87 -0.35
C LEU A 116 -12.34 4.43 -0.28
N VAL A 117 -11.92 3.76 0.80
CA VAL A 117 -10.51 3.35 0.93
C VAL A 117 -10.13 2.27 -0.07
N LYS A 118 -11.05 1.38 -0.46
CA LYS A 118 -10.81 0.40 -1.54
C LYS A 118 -10.54 1.11 -2.87
N LEU A 119 -11.35 2.11 -3.21
CA LEU A 119 -11.14 2.93 -4.41
C LEU A 119 -9.78 3.66 -4.38
N GLN A 120 -9.43 4.28 -3.25
CA GLN A 120 -8.16 5.00 -3.10
C GLN A 120 -6.94 4.08 -3.27
N VAL A 121 -7.01 2.86 -2.74
CA VAL A 121 -5.93 1.87 -2.91
C VAL A 121 -5.88 1.36 -4.35
N GLU A 122 -7.02 1.12 -4.98
CA GLU A 122 -7.10 0.68 -6.39
C GLU A 122 -6.54 1.74 -7.36
N GLU A 123 -6.71 3.03 -7.08
CA GLU A 123 -6.17 4.11 -7.91
C GLU A 123 -4.63 4.21 -7.90
N VAL A 124 -3.97 3.73 -6.85
CA VAL A 124 -2.50 3.83 -6.70
C VAL A 124 -1.75 2.54 -7.01
N HIS A 125 -2.47 1.42 -7.08
CA HIS A 125 -1.94 0.07 -7.29
C HIS A 125 -1.69 -0.22 -8.79
#